data_AF-A0A8T4J1U5-F1
#
_entry.id   AF-A0A8T4J1U5-F1
#
_cell.length_a   1.000
_cell.length_b   1.000
_cell.length_c   1.000
_cell.angle_alpha   90.00
_cell.angle_beta   90.00
_cell.angle_gamma   90.00
#
_symmetry.space_group_name_H-M   'P 1'
#
loop_
_entity.id
_entity.type
_entity.pdbx_description
1 polymer ?
#
loop_
_entity_poly.entity_id
_entity_poly.type
_entity_poly.pdbx_seq_one_letter_code
_entity_poly.pdbx_strand_id
1 'polypeptide(L)'
;VVYGSPSAQRVLHVYADPRCPYCKRMDVALGDTMRRLADDGHLTLYHHFAAFLDDALGGSGSHRALNALGAAADVGQVPFLAYLRTLFAH
;
A
#
# COMPACT_ATOMS: atom_id res chain seq x y z
N VAL A 1 -6.55 0.21 3.82
CA VAL A 1 -6.31 1.65 4.10
C VAL A 1 -6.63 2.46 2.86
N VAL A 2 -7.30 3.61 3.01
CA VAL A 2 -7.75 4.47 1.90
C VAL A 2 -6.80 5.65 1.71
N TYR A 3 -6.50 6.02 0.47
CA TYR A 3 -5.76 7.23 0.12
C TYR A 3 -6.48 8.02 -0.99
N GLY A 4 -6.56 9.33 -0.81
CA GLY A 4 -7.19 10.26 -1.75
C GLY A 4 -8.61 10.68 -1.33
N SER A 5 -9.30 11.39 -2.22
CA SER A 5 -10.64 11.90 -1.93
C SER A 5 -11.69 10.76 -1.89
N PRO A 6 -12.57 10.71 -0.87
CA PRO A 6 -13.70 9.77 -0.84
C PRO A 6 -14.81 10.10 -1.87
N SER A 7 -14.77 11.29 -2.48
CA SER A 7 -15.74 11.71 -3.51
C SER A 7 -15.33 11.34 -4.93
N ALA A 8 -14.16 10.73 -5.14
CA ALA A 8 -13.75 10.31 -6.47
C ALA A 8 -14.69 9.23 -7.00
N GLN A 9 -15.11 9.34 -8.26
CA GLN A 9 -16.08 8.41 -8.85
C GLN A 9 -15.52 7.00 -9.06
N ARG A 10 -14.20 6.85 -9.09
CA ARG A 10 -13.51 5.59 -9.41
C ARG A 10 -12.68 5.14 -8.22
N VAL A 11 -12.68 3.84 -7.97
CA VAL A 11 -11.88 3.23 -6.92
C VAL A 11 -10.91 2.24 -7.53
N LEU A 12 -9.62 2.37 -7.22
CA LEU A 12 -8.61 1.39 -7.56
C LEU A 12 -8.26 0.57 -6.32
N HIS A 13 -8.56 -0.72 -6.39
CA HIS A 13 -8.23 -1.67 -5.34
C HIS A 13 -6.83 -2.26 -5.58
N VAL A 14 -5.95 -2.09 -4.61
CA VAL A 14 -4.58 -2.62 -4.65
C VAL A 14 -4.47 -3.71 -3.59
N TYR A 15 -4.26 -4.95 -4.03
CA TYR A 15 -4.03 -6.09 -3.15
C TYR A 15 -2.54 -6.42 -3.12
N ALA A 16 -1.94 -6.44 -1.94
CA ALA A 16 -0.51 -6.68 -1.81
C ALA A 16 -0.13 -7.43 -0.53
N ASP A 17 0.98 -8.16 -0.61
CA ASP A 17 1.72 -8.63 0.56
C ASP A 17 3.07 -7.87 0.57
N PRO A 18 3.49 -7.27 1.70
CA PRO A 18 4.73 -6.50 1.77
C PRO A 18 6.01 -7.28 1.39
N ARG A 19 6.01 -8.61 1.52
CA ARG A 19 7.15 -9.46 1.14
C ARG A 19 7.11 -9.92 -0.32
N CYS A 20 6.05 -9.59 -1.08
CA CYS A 20 5.87 -10.09 -2.43
C CYS A 20 6.75 -9.30 -3.43
N PRO A 21 7.67 -9.96 -4.16
CA PRO A 21 8.54 -9.27 -5.12
C PRO A 21 7.76 -8.70 -6.31
N TYR A 22 6.62 -9.26 -6.68
CA TYR A 22 5.77 -8.72 -7.74
C TYR A 22 4.98 -7.50 -7.28
N CYS A 23 4.53 -7.46 -6.02
CA CYS A 23 3.95 -6.27 -5.42
C CYS A 23 4.96 -5.12 -5.39
N LYS A 24 6.21 -5.41 -5.02
CA LYS A 24 7.32 -4.45 -5.10
C LYS A 24 7.51 -3.91 -6.52
N ARG A 25 7.57 -4.77 -7.54
CA ARG A 25 7.71 -4.32 -8.95
C ARG A 25 6.56 -3.43 -9.38
N MET A 26 5.33 -3.78 -9.00
CA MET A 26 4.14 -2.99 -9.30
C MET A 26 4.18 -1.61 -8.61
N ASP A 27 4.53 -1.54 -7.33
CA ASP A 27 4.64 -0.28 -6.61
C ASP A 27 5.75 0.62 -7.18
N VAL A 28 6.93 0.06 -7.49
CA VAL A 28 8.03 0.81 -8.11
C VAL A 28 7.63 1.37 -9.48
N ALA A 29 6.90 0.59 -10.29
CA ALA A 29 6.55 0.99 -11.65
C ALA A 29 5.34 1.95 -11.72
N LEU A 30 4.34 1.73 -10.86
CA LEU A 30 3.03 2.39 -10.98
C LEU A 30 2.68 3.25 -9.76
N GLY A 31 3.39 3.14 -8.65
CA GLY A 31 3.11 3.83 -7.39
C GLY A 31 2.93 5.33 -7.58
N ASP A 32 3.80 5.98 -8.36
CA ASP A 32 3.73 7.42 -8.65
C ASP A 32 2.55 7.83 -9.49
N THR A 33 2.21 7.02 -10.49
CA THR A 33 1.02 7.25 -11.31
C THR A 33 -0.24 7.09 -10.46
N MET A 34 -0.33 6.03 -9.66
CA MET A 34 -1.46 5.78 -8.76
C MET A 34 -1.66 6.92 -7.77
N ARG A 35 -0.58 7.39 -7.13
CA ARG A 35 -0.64 8.52 -6.19
C ARG A 35 -1.11 9.80 -6.88
N ARG A 36 -0.51 10.17 -8.03
CA ARG A 36 -0.90 11.39 -8.76
C ARG A 36 -2.37 11.36 -9.17
N LEU A 37 -2.85 10.24 -9.70
CA LEU A 37 -4.28 10.09 -10.05
C LEU A 37 -5.19 10.23 -8.82
N ALA A 38 -4.74 9.80 -7.65
CA ALA A 38 -5.49 9.99 -6.41
C ALA A 38 -5.45 11.44 -5.90
N ASP A 39 -4.29 12.08 -5.97
CA ASP A 39 -4.07 13.49 -5.60
C ASP A 39 -4.92 14.42 -6.49
N ASP A 40 -4.99 14.13 -7.79
CA ASP A 40 -5.80 14.86 -8.77
C ASP A 40 -7.31 14.55 -8.67
N GLY A 41 -7.72 13.66 -7.75
CA GLY A 41 -9.12 13.28 -7.53
C GLY A 41 -9.73 12.40 -8.62
N HIS A 42 -8.92 11.86 -9.54
CA HIS A 42 -9.40 10.95 -10.58
C HIS A 42 -9.81 9.58 -10.05
N LEU A 43 -9.21 9.13 -8.95
CA LEU A 43 -9.55 7.89 -8.26
C LEU A 43 -9.32 7.96 -6.75
N THR A 44 -9.88 7.02 -6.01
CA THR A 44 -9.50 6.71 -4.62
C THR A 44 -8.73 5.40 -4.60
N LEU A 45 -7.61 5.34 -3.88
CA LEU A 45 -6.84 4.11 -3.70
C LEU A 45 -7.32 3.36 -2.46
N TYR A 46 -7.66 2.09 -2.63
CA TYR A 46 -7.98 1.18 -1.53
C TYR A 46 -6.90 0.11 -1.44
N HIS A 47 -6.05 0.23 -0.44
CA HIS A 47 -4.99 -0.75 -0.17
C HIS A 47 -5.53 -1.86 0.73
N HIS A 48 -5.47 -3.08 0.22
CA HIS A 48 -5.82 -4.32 0.89
C HIS A 48 -4.55 -5.12 1.06
N PHE A 49 -4.26 -5.52 2.29
CA PHE A 49 -3.04 -6.26 2.58
C PHE A 49 -3.33 -7.65 3.11
N ALA A 50 -2.42 -8.56 2.79
CA ALA A 50 -2.37 -9.89 3.35
C ALA A 50 -0.94 -10.20 3.84
N ALA A 51 -0.82 -11.27 4.62
CA ALA A 51 0.46 -11.79 5.11
C ALA A 51 0.65 -13.26 4.71
N PHE A 52 0.11 -13.68 3.56
CA PHE A 52 0.11 -15.08 3.12
C PHE A 52 1.51 -15.62 2.86
N LEU A 53 2.51 -14.75 2.61
CA LEU A 53 3.89 -15.18 2.46
C LEU A 53 4.55 -15.56 3.79
N ASP A 54 4.07 -15.03 4.93
CA ASP A 54 4.51 -15.52 6.24
C ASP A 54 4.04 -16.97 6.45
N ASP A 55 2.82 -17.31 6.04
CA ASP A 55 2.29 -18.69 6.13
C ASP A 55 3.03 -19.64 5.17
N ALA A 56 3.22 -19.22 3.92
CA ALA A 56 3.77 -20.08 2.87
C ALA A 56 5.30 -20.27 2.95
N LEU A 57 6.04 -19.24 3.37
CA LEU A 57 7.51 -19.23 3.36
C LEU A 57 8.12 -19.17 4.77
N GLY A 58 7.28 -19.11 5.80
CA GLY A 58 7.72 -18.90 7.18
C GLY A 58 8.23 -17.48 7.44
N GLY A 59 8.49 -17.21 8.71
CA GLY A 59 8.86 -15.88 9.20
C GLY A 59 7.65 -15.04 9.56
N SER A 60 7.90 -13.76 9.88
CA SER A 60 6.86 -12.82 10.32
C SER A 60 7.08 -11.42 9.73
N GLY A 61 7.71 -11.36 8.56
CA GLY A 61 8.08 -10.10 7.92
C GLY A 61 6.85 -9.36 7.40
N SER A 62 5.86 -10.06 6.83
CA SER A 62 4.64 -9.45 6.33
C SER A 62 3.83 -8.90 7.50
N HIS A 63 3.57 -9.69 8.54
CA HIS A 63 2.87 -9.23 9.74
C HIS A 63 3.55 -8.02 10.41
N ARG A 64 4.89 -8.03 10.56
CA ARG A 64 5.62 -6.88 11.10
C ARG A 64 5.47 -5.63 10.23
N ALA A 65 5.59 -5.78 8.91
CA ALA A 65 5.41 -4.67 7.97
C ALA A 65 3.98 -4.11 8.04
N LEU A 66 2.96 -4.98 8.16
CA LEU A 66 1.57 -4.56 8.32
C LEU A 66 1.30 -3.84 9.64
N ASN A 67 1.88 -4.28 10.75
CA ASN A 67 1.78 -3.57 12.02
C ASN A 67 2.39 -2.15 11.92
N ALA A 68 3.55 -2.03 11.27
CA ALA A 68 4.20 -0.73 11.07
C ALA A 68 3.41 0.17 10.10
N LEU A 69 2.82 -0.40 9.05
CA LEU A 69 1.90 0.32 8.15
C LEU A 69 0.63 0.78 8.88
N GLY A 70 0.09 -0.05 9.77
CA GLY A 70 -1.04 0.31 10.62
C GLY A 70 -0.73 1.53 11.48
N ALA A 71 0.42 1.54 12.16
CA ALA A 71 0.88 2.69 12.92
C ALA A 71 1.06 3.95 12.04
N ALA A 72 1.57 3.81 10.82
CA ALA A 72 1.66 4.93 9.88
C ALA A 72 0.26 5.44 9.44
N ALA A 73 -0.70 4.53 9.27
CA ALA A 73 -2.09 4.87 8.93
C ALA A 73 -2.81 5.59 10.07
N ASP A 74 -2.52 5.26 11.33
CA ASP A 74 -3.05 5.97 12.49
C ASP A 74 -2.61 7.45 12.52
N VAL A 75 -1.42 7.77 11.98
CA VAL A 75 -0.96 9.15 11.81
C VAL A 75 -1.68 9.85 10.65
N GLY A 76 -1.96 9.12 9.57
CA GLY A 76 -2.80 9.59 8.47
C GLY A 76 -2.44 8.99 7.11
N GLN A 77 -3.20 9.39 6.09
CA GLN A 77 -3.09 8.84 4.73
C GLN A 77 -1.71 9.12 4.08
N VAL A 78 -1.18 10.34 4.25
CA VAL A 78 0.12 10.74 3.66
C VAL A 78 1.29 10.00 4.31
N PRO A 79 1.43 9.96 5.66
CA PRO A 79 2.43 9.12 6.32
C PRO A 79 2.33 7.64 5.94
N PHE A 80 1.12 7.08 5.87
CA PHE A 80 0.90 5.72 5.41
C PHE A 80 1.47 5.47 4.01
N LEU A 81 1.12 6.31 3.03
CA LEU A 81 1.57 6.10 1.65
C LEU A 81 3.08 6.30 1.51
N ALA A 82 3.66 7.26 2.23
CA ALA A 82 5.11 7.46 2.26
C ALA A 82 5.83 6.23 2.84
N TYR A 83 5.34 5.68 3.96
CA TYR A 83 5.94 4.52 4.60
C TYR A 83 5.80 3.25 3.75
N LEU A 84 4.65 3.05 3.09
CA LEU A 84 4.42 1.94 2.16
C LEU A 84 5.47 1.90 1.05
N ARG A 85 5.80 3.05 0.49
CA ARG A 85 6.83 3.15 -0.55
C ARG A 85 8.23 2.87 -0.04
N THR A 86 8.56 3.33 1.17
CA THR A 86 9.84 2.99 1.79
C THR A 86 9.97 1.48 1.99
N LEU A 87 8.90 0.81 2.42
CA LEU A 87 8.90 -0.65 2.56
C LEU A 87 9.17 -1.36 1.23
N PHE A 88 8.58 -0.90 0.13
CA PHE A 88 8.81 -1.52 -1.19
C PHE A 88 10.11 -1.07 -1.86
N ALA A 89 10.73 0.04 -1.45
CA ALA A 89 12.03 0.45 -1.98
C ALA A 89 13.16 -0.49 -1.53
N HIS A 90 13.09 -1.01 -0.30
CA HIS A 90 14.07 -1.93 0.29
C HIS A 90 13.73 -3.40 0.02
#